data_AF-A0A1J1INZ4-F1
#
_entry.id   AF-A0A1J1INZ4-F1
#
_cell.length_a   1.000
_cell.length_b   1.000
_cell.length_c   1.000
_cell.angle_alpha   90.00
_cell.angle_beta   90.00
_cell.angle_gamma   90.00
#
_symmetry.space_group_name_H-M   'P 1'
#
loop_
_entity.id
_entity.type
_entity.pdbx_description
1 polymer ?
#
loop_
_entity_poly.entity_id
_entity_poly.type
_entity_poly.pdbx_seq_one_letter_code
_entity_poly.pdbx_strand_id
1 'polypeptide(L)' 'MFLTNILLKKAKSKLIMVEMVSAVSGHRFNMIRERLADKAELIKFDPWSNSIDVSLQRK' A
#
# COMPACT_ATOMS: atom_id res chain seq x y z
N MET A 1 -28.06 9.52 -22.97
CA MET A 1 -26.68 10.01 -23.22
C MET A 1 -25.69 8.91 -22.85
N PHE A 2 -25.30 8.07 -23.82
CA PHE A 2 -24.39 6.93 -23.59
C PHE A 2 -22.91 7.30 -23.76
N LEU A 3 -22.62 8.35 -24.54
CA LEU A 3 -21.25 8.84 -24.82
C LEU A 3 -20.59 9.53 -23.62
N THR A 4 -21.38 10.19 -22.77
CA THR A 4 -20.86 10.99 -21.64
C THR A 4 -20.24 10.13 -20.54
N ASN A 5 -20.76 8.92 -20.28
CA ASN A 5 -20.23 8.03 -19.22
C ASN A 5 -18.89 7.36 -19.60
N ILE A 6 -18.59 7.20 -20.89
CA ILE A 6 -17.32 6.63 -21.37
C ILE A 6 -16.22 7.70 -21.35
N LEU A 7 -16.54 8.92 -21.78
CA LEU A 7 -15.59 10.03 -21.89
C LEU A 7 -15.30 10.73 -20.54
N LEU A 8 -16.24 10.77 -19.60
CA LEU A 8 -16.08 11.41 -18.28
C LEU A 8 -15.79 10.40 -17.14
N LYS A 9 -15.43 9.16 -17.47
CA LYS A 9 -15.05 8.19 -16.45
C LYS A 9 -13.73 8.64 -15.80
N LYS A 10 -13.75 8.96 -14.50
CA LYS A 10 -12.53 9.25 -13.73
C LYS A 10 -11.54 8.10 -13.94
N ALA A 11 -10.41 8.41 -14.59
CA ALA A 11 -9.32 7.48 -14.76
C ALA A 11 -8.80 7.09 -13.37
N LYS A 12 -8.75 5.78 -13.08
CA LYS A 12 -8.19 5.29 -11.81
C LYS A 12 -6.68 5.48 -11.85
N SER A 13 -6.09 6.02 -10.78
CA SER A 13 -4.64 6.13 -10.65
C SER A 13 -3.97 4.75 -10.72
N LYS A 14 -2.86 4.65 -11.46
CA LYS A 14 -2.01 3.46 -11.54
C LYS A 14 -1.38 3.11 -10.19
N LEU A 15 -1.03 4.15 -9.41
CA LEU A 15 -0.36 4.02 -8.11
C LEU A 15 -1.34 4.28 -6.97
N ILE A 16 -1.16 3.53 -5.89
CA ILE A 16 -1.90 3.69 -4.64
C ILE A 16 -0.91 3.76 -3.48
N MET A 17 -1.24 4.63 -2.51
CA MET A 17 -0.55 4.67 -1.23
C MET A 17 -1.18 3.62 -0.32
N VAL A 18 -0.35 2.84 0.35
CA VAL A 18 -0.79 1.84 1.30
C VAL A 18 -0.01 1.94 2.60
N GLU A 19 -0.70 1.68 3.69
CA GLU A 19 -0.14 1.57 5.04
C GLU A 19 0.47 0.17 5.21
N MET A 20 1.76 0.15 5.52
CA MET A 20 2.52 -1.02 5.93
C MET A 20 2.58 -1.03 7.45
N VAL A 21 2.38 -2.20 8.06
CA VAL A 21 2.38 -2.39 9.51
C VAL A 21 3.38 -3.48 9.86
N SER A 22 4.28 -3.19 10.81
CA SER A 22 5.18 -4.20 11.37
C SER A 22 4.39 -5.30 12.07
N ALA A 23 4.75 -6.56 11.83
CA ALA A 23 4.10 -7.71 12.42
C ALA A 23 4.35 -7.83 13.94
N VAL A 24 5.44 -7.25 14.44
CA VAL A 24 5.87 -7.41 15.85
C VAL A 24 5.35 -6.26 16.70
N SER A 25 5.76 -5.03 16.37
CA SER A 25 5.49 -3.86 17.21
C SER A 25 4.24 -3.07 16.81
N GLY A 26 3.72 -3.30 15.59
CA GLY A 26 2.65 -2.50 15.01
C GLY A 26 3.08 -1.13 14.50
N HIS A 27 4.39 -0.85 14.38
CA HIS A 27 4.91 0.37 13.74
C HIS A 27 4.37 0.52 12.32
N ARG A 28 3.97 1.73 11.94
CA ARG A 28 3.27 1.99 10.68
C ARG A 28 4.03 2.96 9.79
N PHE A 29 4.05 2.68 8.50
CA PHE A 29 4.60 3.60 7.52
C PHE A 29 3.86 3.50 6.18
N ASN A 30 4.01 4.53 5.36
CA ASN A 30 3.35 4.58 4.04
C ASN A 30 4.30 4.13 2.94
N MET A 31 3.76 3.39 1.98
CA MET A 31 4.46 2.96 0.77
C MET A 31 3.58 3.18 -0.45
N ILE A 32 4.20 3.50 -1.58
CA ILE A 32 3.50 3.58 -2.87
C ILE A 32 3.70 2.24 -3.60
N ARG A 33 2.61 1.67 -4.11
CA ARG A 33 2.64 0.48 -4.97
C ARG A 33 1.73 0.63 -6.19
N GLU A 34 1.91 -0.24 -7.17
CA GLU A 34 0.95 -0.36 -8.27
C GLU A 34 -0.36 -0.99 -7.82
N ARG A 35 -1.48 -0.49 -8.35
CA ARG A 35 -2.84 -0.92 -7.97
C ARG A 35 -3.12 -2.38 -8.33
N LEU A 36 -2.54 -2.88 -9.42
CA LEU A 36 -2.72 -4.25 -9.91
C LEU A 36 -1.71 -5.23 -9.32
N ALA A 37 -0.73 -4.75 -8.55
CA ALA A 37 0.26 -5.62 -7.91
C ALA A 37 -0.34 -6.39 -6.73
N ASP A 38 0.30 -7.51 -6.40
CA ASP A 38 -0.01 -8.32 -5.22
C ASP A 38 0.27 -7.57 -3.92
N LYS A 39 -0.10 -8.21 -2.80
CA LYS A 39 0.04 -7.65 -1.47
C LYS A 39 1.52 -7.48 -1.14
N ALA A 40 1.90 -6.27 -0.69
CA ALA A 40 3.28 -5.96 -0.37
C ALA A 40 3.69 -6.57 0.99
N GLU A 41 4.85 -7.22 1.01
CA GLU A 41 5.54 -7.73 2.20
C GLU A 41 7.00 -7.29 2.12
N LEU A 42 7.49 -6.64 3.17
CA LEU A 42 8.82 -6.05 3.19
C LEU A 42 9.54 -6.41 4.47
N ILE A 43 10.83 -6.68 4.37
CA ILE A 43 11.71 -6.84 5.53
C ILE A 43 12.38 -5.48 5.77
N LYS A 44 12.08 -4.85 6.91
CA LYS A 44 12.62 -3.53 7.23
C LYS A 44 12.92 -3.44 8.73
N PHE A 45 13.89 -2.61 9.06
CA PHE A 45 14.18 -2.27 10.45
C PHE A 45 12.98 -1.59 11.11
N ASP A 46 12.61 -2.09 12.28
CA ASP A 46 11.57 -1.56 13.13
C ASP A 46 12.19 -0.77 14.31
N PRO A 47 11.92 0.55 14.41
CA PRO A 47 12.49 1.39 15.47
C PRO A 47 12.03 1.04 16.88
N TRP A 48 10.88 0.36 17.04
CA TRP A 48 10.34 0.06 18.37
C TRP A 48 10.94 -1.21 18.98
N SER A 49 11.20 -2.23 18.16
CA SER A 49 11.84 -3.48 18.58
C SER A 49 13.36 -3.43 18.47
N ASN A 50 13.92 -2.43 17.76
CA ASN A 50 15.34 -2.38 17.37
C ASN A 50 15.81 -3.65 16.63
N SER A 51 14.91 -4.31 15.92
CA SER A 51 15.18 -5.51 15.13
C SER A 51 14.70 -5.37 13.69
N ILE A 52 15.14 -6.29 12.84
CA ILE A 52 14.68 -6.38 11.46
C ILE A 52 13.43 -7.25 11.45
N ASP A 53 12.30 -6.65 11.12
CA ASP A 53 11.00 -7.30 11.22
C ASP A 53 10.27 -7.28 9.86
N VAL A 54 9.28 -8.17 9.73
CA VAL A 54 8.42 -8.24 8.55
C VAL A 54 7.30 -7.21 8.67
N SER A 55 7.23 -6.33 7.68
CA SER A 55 6.17 -5.33 7.52
C SER A 55 5.15 -5.81 6.48
N LEU A 56 3.90 -5.91 6.89
CA LEU A 56 2.79 -6.41 6.09
C LEU A 56 1.86 -5.28 5.67
N GLN A 57 1.36 -5.35 4.44
CA GLN A 57 0.34 -4.41 3.97
C GLN A 57 -0.97 -4.58 4.74
N ARG A 58 -1.53 -3.48 5.26
CA ARG A 58 -2.86 -3.46 5.87
C ARG A 58 -3.95 -3.58 4.79
N LYS A 59 -5.03 -4.32 5.10
CA LYS A 59 -6.20 -4.45 4.22
C LYS A 59 -7.05 -3.20 4.24
#